data_AF-A0A212L701-F1
#
_entry.id   AF-A0A212L701-F1
#
_cell.length_a   1.000
_cell.length_b   1.000
_cell.length_c   1.000
_cell.angle_alpha   90.00
_cell.angle_beta   90.00
_cell.angle_gamma   90.00
#
_symmetry.space_group_name_H-M   'P 1'
#
loop_
_entity.id
_entity.type
_entity.pdbx_description
1 polymer ?
#
loop_
_entity_poly.entity_id
_entity_poly.type
_entity_poly.pdbx_seq_one_letter_code
_entity_poly.pdbx_strand_id
1 'polypeptide(L)'
;MTLSKNAEALTRPQWMRLLALAPEDTLQESLRPLAEAVNYTFLRRPEAGLLMVEGKTGGARFNLGEMLVTRCAVTLSPASEQQNGSEQSASAGHSALPDSPVQGYAWICGNKPRHAELAALCDALMQLPDYATRLSMELFDHLRAHEAHEAAEEECTTAPTRVDFFTLARGEDA
;
A
#
# COMPACT_ATOMS: atom_id res chain seq x y z
N MET A 1 -17.95 13.51 26.03
CA MET A 1 -16.96 12.47 25.70
C MET A 1 -16.85 12.38 24.18
N THR A 2 -16.07 13.27 23.58
CA THR A 2 -15.76 13.26 22.15
C THR A 2 -14.40 12.58 21.98
N LEU A 3 -14.41 11.27 21.76
CA LEU A 3 -13.24 10.57 21.25
C LEU A 3 -13.10 10.98 19.78
N SER A 4 -12.38 12.08 19.54
CA SER A 4 -11.84 12.39 18.24
C SER A 4 -10.93 11.23 17.86
N LYS A 5 -11.41 10.33 16.99
CA LYS A 5 -10.54 9.42 16.25
C LYS A 5 -9.63 10.34 15.42
N ASN A 6 -8.50 10.75 15.99
CA ASN A 6 -7.37 11.18 15.19
C ASN A 6 -7.01 9.96 14.35
N ALA A 7 -7.53 9.89 13.12
CA ALA A 7 -7.02 8.98 12.11
C ALA A 7 -5.58 9.43 11.89
N GLU A 8 -4.66 8.79 12.61
CA GLU A 8 -3.25 9.09 12.51
C GLU A 8 -2.83 8.89 11.06
N ALA A 9 -2.22 9.92 10.47
CA ALA A 9 -1.85 9.89 9.07
C ALA A 9 -0.90 8.71 8.82
N LEU A 10 -1.21 7.89 7.81
CA LEU A 10 -0.38 6.74 7.47
C LEU A 10 1.01 7.23 7.06
N THR A 11 2.03 6.64 7.65
CA THR A 11 3.40 6.82 7.17
C THR A 11 3.59 6.12 5.83
N ARG A 12 4.55 6.58 5.03
CA ARG A 12 4.84 5.97 3.72
C ARG A 12 5.09 4.46 3.78
N PRO A 13 5.91 3.93 4.71
CA PRO A 13 6.07 2.48 4.83
C PRO A 13 4.78 1.73 5.16
N GLN A 14 3.89 2.31 5.97
CA GLN A 14 2.62 1.68 6.35
C GLN A 14 1.67 1.56 5.15
N TRP A 15 1.48 2.64 4.37
CA TRP A 15 0.62 2.54 3.18
C TRP A 15 1.24 1.63 2.12
N MET A 16 2.57 1.64 1.95
CA MET A 16 3.23 0.76 0.97
C MET A 16 3.03 -0.72 1.34
N ARG A 17 3.10 -1.07 2.63
CA ARG A 17 2.76 -2.41 3.11
C ARG A 17 1.32 -2.77 2.78
N LEU A 18 0.36 -1.89 3.08
CA LEU A 18 -1.06 -2.13 2.80
C LEU A 18 -1.32 -2.31 1.29
N LEU A 19 -0.71 -1.49 0.45
CA LEU A 19 -0.80 -1.63 -1.00
C LEU A 19 -0.20 -2.96 -1.48
N ALA A 20 0.89 -3.43 -0.89
CA ALA A 20 1.53 -4.68 -1.28
C ALA A 20 0.70 -5.93 -0.94
N LEU A 21 -0.07 -5.88 0.14
CA LEU A 21 -0.90 -6.99 0.63
C LEU A 21 -2.35 -6.94 0.13
N ALA A 22 -2.80 -5.77 -0.33
CA ALA A 22 -4.16 -5.58 -0.82
C ALA A 22 -4.54 -6.55 -1.95
N PRO A 23 -5.80 -7.00 -2.02
CA PRO A 23 -6.33 -7.70 -3.19
C PRO A 23 -6.23 -6.82 -4.45
N GLU A 24 -5.79 -7.40 -5.56
CA GLU A 24 -5.60 -6.66 -6.83
C GLU A 24 -6.92 -6.05 -7.31
N ASP A 25 -8.03 -6.77 -7.19
CA ASP A 25 -9.36 -6.31 -7.62
C ASP A 25 -9.80 -5.06 -6.85
N THR A 26 -9.62 -5.04 -5.52
CA THR A 26 -9.93 -3.89 -4.67
C THR A 26 -9.12 -2.65 -5.08
N LEU A 27 -7.82 -2.83 -5.36
CA LEU A 27 -6.97 -1.75 -5.85
C LEU A 27 -7.42 -1.28 -7.23
N GLN A 28 -7.75 -2.21 -8.12
CA GLN A 28 -8.18 -1.89 -9.47
C GLN A 28 -9.49 -1.10 -9.47
N GLU A 29 -10.48 -1.52 -8.71
CA GLU A 29 -11.77 -0.82 -8.60
C GLU A 29 -11.61 0.58 -8.04
N SER A 30 -10.80 0.73 -6.97
CA SER A 30 -10.64 2.00 -6.26
C SER A 30 -9.78 3.01 -7.02
N LEU A 31 -8.71 2.54 -7.68
CA LEU A 31 -7.69 3.40 -8.27
C LEU A 31 -7.87 3.60 -9.78
N ARG A 32 -8.66 2.77 -10.48
CA ARG A 32 -8.91 2.94 -11.92
C ARG A 32 -9.41 4.35 -12.29
N PRO A 33 -10.39 4.95 -11.60
CA PRO A 33 -10.84 6.31 -11.93
C PRO A 33 -9.71 7.35 -11.82
N LEU A 34 -8.81 7.18 -10.85
CA LEU A 34 -7.67 8.06 -10.66
C LEU A 34 -6.59 7.83 -11.72
N ALA A 35 -6.35 6.58 -12.09
CA ALA A 35 -5.43 6.21 -13.17
C ALA A 35 -5.88 6.75 -14.54
N GLU A 36 -7.19 6.90 -14.75
CA GLU A 36 -7.77 7.51 -15.96
C GLU A 36 -7.74 9.05 -15.91
N ALA A 37 -7.85 9.64 -14.70
CA ALA A 37 -7.90 11.09 -14.52
C ALA A 37 -6.53 11.77 -14.40
N VAL A 38 -5.49 11.03 -13.99
CA VAL A 38 -4.17 11.59 -13.72
C VAL A 38 -3.16 11.16 -14.79
N ASN A 39 -2.47 12.14 -15.36
CA ASN A 39 -1.35 11.88 -16.27
C ASN A 39 -0.10 11.50 -15.47
N TYR A 40 0.37 10.28 -15.66
CA TYR A 40 1.63 9.80 -15.09
C TYR A 40 2.48 9.14 -16.17
N THR A 41 3.78 9.11 -15.95
CA THR A 41 4.73 8.42 -16.84
C THR A 41 5.49 7.35 -16.07
N PHE A 42 5.89 6.28 -16.77
CA PHE A 42 6.70 5.22 -16.17
C PHE A 42 8.17 5.64 -16.15
N LEU A 43 8.73 5.76 -14.95
CA LEU A 43 10.18 5.75 -14.76
C LEU A 43 10.71 4.32 -14.95
N ARG A 44 9.91 3.34 -14.53
CA ARG A 44 10.13 1.90 -14.75
C ARG A 44 8.78 1.23 -14.94
N ARG A 45 8.58 0.59 -16.10
CA ARG A 45 7.41 -0.27 -16.34
C ARG A 45 7.40 -1.44 -15.34
N PRO A 46 6.22 -2.02 -15.04
CA PRO A 46 6.15 -3.21 -14.21
C PRO A 46 7.05 -4.32 -14.74
N GLU A 47 8.01 -4.73 -13.92
CA GLU A 47 9.06 -5.68 -14.28
C GLU A 47 9.13 -6.76 -13.20
N ALA A 48 8.80 -8.00 -13.57
CA ALA A 48 8.96 -9.16 -12.69
C ALA A 48 10.42 -9.62 -12.72
N GLY A 49 11.02 -9.77 -11.53
CA GLY A 49 12.38 -10.24 -11.34
C GLY A 49 12.50 -11.04 -10.05
N LEU A 50 13.70 -11.57 -9.80
CA LEU A 50 13.99 -12.39 -8.62
C LEU A 50 14.71 -11.55 -7.57
N LEU A 51 14.28 -11.68 -6.31
CA LEU A 51 14.99 -11.15 -5.14
C LEU A 51 15.51 -12.29 -4.29
N MET A 52 16.76 -12.18 -3.82
CA MET A 52 17.35 -13.11 -2.86
C MET A 52 16.70 -12.90 -1.49
N VAL A 53 16.09 -13.95 -0.96
CA VAL A 53 15.53 -13.99 0.39
C VAL A 53 16.63 -14.42 1.35
N GLU A 54 16.86 -13.64 2.41
CA GLU A 54 17.79 -13.99 3.47
C GLU A 54 17.03 -14.54 4.69
N GLY A 55 17.46 -15.71 5.17
CA GLY A 55 17.06 -16.24 6.47
C GLY A 55 18.02 -15.79 7.57
N LYS A 56 17.58 -15.85 8.84
CA LYS A 56 18.45 -15.62 10.00
C LYS A 56 18.26 -16.73 11.03
N THR A 57 19.35 -17.39 11.42
CA THR A 57 19.36 -18.40 12.49
C THR A 57 20.61 -18.23 13.35
N GLY A 58 20.48 -18.37 14.67
CA GLY A 58 21.62 -18.23 15.60
C GLY A 58 22.37 -16.90 15.49
N GLY A 59 21.74 -15.84 14.99
CA GLY A 59 22.35 -14.52 14.78
C GLY A 59 22.98 -14.30 13.40
N ALA A 60 23.27 -15.35 12.63
CA ALA A 60 23.86 -15.27 11.30
C ALA A 60 22.78 -15.21 10.19
N ARG A 61 23.05 -14.43 9.12
CA ARG A 61 22.23 -14.38 7.91
C ARG A 61 22.73 -15.38 6.88
N PHE A 62 21.82 -15.94 6.08
CA PHE A 62 22.16 -16.83 4.96
C PHE A 62 21.13 -16.71 3.83
N ASN A 63 21.54 -17.01 2.59
CA ASN A 63 20.63 -17.03 1.44
C ASN A 63 19.66 -18.22 1.57
N LEU A 64 18.36 -17.93 1.70
CA LEU A 64 17.29 -18.92 1.84
C LEU A 64 16.76 -19.38 0.47
N GLY A 65 16.86 -18.52 -0.55
CA GLY A 65 16.40 -18.80 -1.90
C GLY A 65 16.00 -17.52 -2.64
N GLU A 66 15.31 -17.67 -3.76
CA GLU A 66 14.83 -16.55 -4.57
C GLU A 66 13.31 -16.43 -4.52
N MET A 67 12.81 -15.21 -4.55
CA MET A 67 11.39 -14.88 -4.58
C MET A 67 11.09 -14.00 -5.79
N LEU A 68 10.03 -14.33 -6.52
CA LEU A 68 9.56 -13.52 -7.62
C LEU A 68 8.90 -12.25 -7.10
N VAL A 69 9.32 -11.09 -7.59
CA VAL A 69 8.80 -9.77 -7.22
C VAL A 69 8.66 -8.90 -8.46
N THR A 70 7.52 -8.24 -8.59
CA THR A 70 7.27 -7.22 -9.60
C THR A 70 7.56 -5.84 -9.04
N ARG A 71 8.46 -5.09 -9.66
CA ARG A 71 8.76 -3.69 -9.32
C ARG A 71 8.16 -2.73 -10.33
N CYS A 72 7.70 -1.57 -9.89
CA CYS A 72 7.22 -0.49 -10.75
C CYS A 72 7.62 0.87 -10.17
N ALA A 73 7.89 1.84 -11.04
CA ALA A 73 8.11 3.23 -10.62
C ALA A 73 7.45 4.19 -11.61
N VAL A 74 6.71 5.16 -11.09
CA VAL A 74 5.99 6.16 -11.87
C VAL A 74 6.35 7.56 -11.40
N THR A 75 6.13 8.54 -12.27
CA THR A 75 6.20 9.95 -11.90
C THR A 75 4.95 10.69 -12.35
N LEU A 76 4.44 11.52 -11.44
CA LEU A 76 3.41 12.52 -11.69
C LEU A 76 4.11 13.80 -12.09
N SER A 77 3.91 14.25 -13.33
CA SER A 77 4.41 15.54 -13.78
C SER A 77 3.41 16.62 -13.41
N PRO A 78 3.82 17.80 -12.90
CA PRO A 78 2.92 18.93 -12.76
C PRO A 78 2.17 19.14 -14.07
N ALA A 79 0.88 19.48 -13.98
CA ALA A 79 0.09 19.78 -15.16
C ALA A 79 0.83 20.86 -15.95
N SER A 80 1.46 20.46 -17.06
CA SER A 80 2.01 21.43 -17.99
C SER A 80 0.80 22.17 -18.54
N GLU A 81 0.75 23.47 -18.28
CA GLU A 81 -0.23 24.37 -18.87
C GLU A 81 -0.37 24.02 -20.34
N GLN A 82 -1.57 23.60 -20.73
CA GLN A 82 -1.93 23.53 -22.14
C GLN A 82 -1.89 24.95 -22.70
N GLN A 83 -0.72 25.40 -23.15
CA GLN A 83 -0.63 26.53 -24.07
C GLN A 83 -1.15 26.07 -25.44
N ASN A 84 -2.48 26.21 -25.65
CA ASN A 84 -3.06 26.91 -26.80
C ASN A 84 -4.60 26.88 -26.71
N GLY A 85 -5.19 28.06 -26.93
CA GLY A 85 -6.53 28.42 -26.47
C GLY A 85 -7.72 27.71 -27.10
N SER A 86 -8.78 27.58 -26.31
CA SER A 86 -10.09 28.20 -26.54
C SER A 86 -10.98 27.91 -25.32
N GLU A 87 -11.81 28.89 -24.97
CA GLU A 87 -12.44 29.04 -23.66
C GLU A 87 -13.62 28.07 -23.41
N GLN A 88 -13.84 27.84 -22.11
CA GLN A 88 -15.11 27.50 -21.45
C GLN A 88 -15.69 26.09 -21.62
N SER A 89 -15.43 25.25 -20.62
CA SER A 89 -16.50 24.68 -19.79
C SER A 89 -15.96 24.20 -18.44
N ALA A 90 -16.50 24.78 -17.38
CA ALA A 90 -16.18 24.45 -16.00
C ALA A 90 -16.85 23.13 -15.58
N SER A 91 -16.06 22.19 -15.05
CA SER A 91 -16.43 21.33 -13.90
C SER A 91 -15.40 20.21 -13.69
N ALA A 92 -14.56 20.35 -12.66
CA ALA A 92 -14.05 19.30 -11.76
C ALA A 92 -12.81 19.84 -11.05
N GLY A 93 -12.71 19.67 -9.74
CA GLY A 93 -11.61 20.19 -8.94
C GLY A 93 -10.26 19.66 -9.40
N HIS A 94 -9.46 20.53 -10.00
CA HIS A 94 -8.06 20.25 -10.32
C HIS A 94 -7.26 20.49 -9.03
N SER A 95 -7.05 19.44 -8.25
CA SER A 95 -6.05 19.46 -7.16
C SER A 95 -4.72 19.85 -7.78
N ALA A 96 -4.18 21.00 -7.37
CA ALA A 96 -2.99 21.58 -7.96
C ALA A 96 -1.82 20.61 -7.75
N LEU A 97 -1.32 20.03 -8.85
CA LEU A 97 -0.10 19.25 -8.78
C LEU A 97 1.05 20.15 -8.29
N PRO A 98 1.98 19.61 -7.50
CA PRO A 98 3.08 20.39 -6.93
C PRO A 98 4.07 20.83 -8.00
N ASP A 99 4.77 21.95 -7.74
CA ASP A 99 5.78 22.53 -8.65
C ASP A 99 6.95 21.57 -8.98
N SER A 100 7.12 20.50 -8.19
CA SER A 100 8.13 19.45 -8.38
C SER A 100 7.46 18.12 -8.74
N PRO A 101 8.05 17.32 -9.66
CA PRO A 101 7.52 16.00 -9.96
C PRO A 101 7.52 15.10 -8.72
N VAL A 102 6.44 14.34 -8.55
CA VAL A 102 6.28 13.37 -7.46
C VAL A 102 6.48 11.97 -8.01
N GLN A 103 7.21 11.14 -7.29
CA GLN A 103 7.57 9.79 -7.73
C GLN A 103 6.98 8.75 -6.78
N GLY A 104 6.38 7.72 -7.37
CA GLY A 104 5.81 6.60 -6.64
C GLY A 104 6.49 5.28 -7.00
N TYR A 105 6.54 4.38 -6.03
CA TYR A 105 7.25 3.11 -6.12
C TYR A 105 6.41 1.96 -5.59
N ALA A 106 6.61 0.78 -6.18
CA ALA A 106 6.01 -0.46 -5.68
C ALA A 106 6.92 -1.67 -5.87
N TRP A 107 6.82 -2.61 -4.92
CA TRP A 107 7.38 -3.95 -4.97
C TRP A 107 6.30 -4.94 -4.51
N ILE A 108 5.84 -5.78 -5.44
CA ILE A 108 4.72 -6.70 -5.22
C ILE A 108 5.20 -8.13 -5.38
N CYS A 109 4.83 -9.01 -4.44
CA CYS A 109 5.12 -10.44 -4.54
C CYS A 109 4.47 -11.06 -5.80
N GLY A 110 5.24 -11.85 -6.54
CA GLY A 110 4.81 -12.57 -7.74
C GLY A 110 4.95 -11.75 -9.03
N ASN A 111 4.38 -12.27 -10.12
CA ASN A 111 4.28 -11.59 -11.42
C ASN A 111 2.92 -10.90 -11.55
N LYS A 112 2.80 -9.72 -10.93
CA LYS A 112 1.55 -8.94 -10.85
C LYS A 112 1.76 -7.54 -11.41
N PRO A 113 1.84 -7.39 -12.75
CA PRO A 113 2.18 -6.11 -13.36
C PRO A 113 1.13 -5.03 -13.08
N ARG A 114 -0.16 -5.39 -13.11
CA ARG A 114 -1.26 -4.45 -12.87
C ARG A 114 -1.26 -3.96 -11.43
N HIS A 115 -1.12 -4.87 -10.46
CA HIS A 115 -0.97 -4.52 -9.04
C HIS A 115 0.21 -3.57 -8.82
N ALA A 116 1.38 -3.87 -9.37
CA ALA A 116 2.57 -3.05 -9.20
C ALA A 116 2.42 -1.63 -9.78
N GLU A 117 1.76 -1.50 -10.93
CA GLU A 117 1.41 -0.19 -11.52
C GLU A 117 0.50 0.61 -10.59
N LEU A 118 -0.62 0.01 -10.17
CA LEU A 118 -1.61 0.67 -9.33
C LEU A 118 -1.03 1.08 -7.97
N ALA A 119 -0.21 0.22 -7.36
CA ALA A 119 0.46 0.51 -6.10
C ALA A 119 1.48 1.66 -6.25
N ALA A 120 2.24 1.70 -7.34
CA ALA A 120 3.21 2.79 -7.57
C ALA A 120 2.48 4.13 -7.82
N LEU A 121 1.38 4.11 -8.57
CA LEU A 121 0.53 5.29 -8.75
C LEU A 121 -0.05 5.79 -7.41
N CYS A 122 -0.59 4.88 -6.60
CA CYS A 122 -1.14 5.23 -5.30
C CYS A 122 -0.08 5.79 -4.35
N ASP A 123 1.14 5.24 -4.34
CA ASP A 123 2.26 5.79 -3.56
C ASP A 123 2.62 7.21 -4.00
N ALA A 124 2.58 7.52 -5.31
CA ALA A 124 2.79 8.89 -5.79
C ALA A 124 1.65 9.83 -5.36
N LEU A 125 0.39 9.38 -5.47
CA LEU A 125 -0.77 10.18 -5.09
C LEU A 125 -0.84 10.43 -3.58
N MET A 126 -0.48 9.45 -2.75
CA MET A 126 -0.45 9.58 -1.28
C MET A 126 0.57 10.60 -0.76
N GLN A 127 1.54 11.01 -1.59
CA GLN A 127 2.46 12.10 -1.26
C GLN A 127 1.87 13.49 -1.50
N LEU A 128 0.70 13.59 -2.16
CA LEU A 128 -0.03 14.82 -2.39
C LEU A 128 -1.13 15.00 -1.30
N PRO A 129 -1.17 16.12 -0.55
CA PRO A 129 -2.07 16.27 0.61
C PRO A 129 -3.56 16.04 0.33
N ASP A 130 -4.06 16.54 -0.80
CA ASP A 130 -5.47 16.42 -1.20
C ASP A 130 -5.84 14.95 -1.46
N TYR A 131 -4.99 14.23 -2.20
CA TYR A 131 -5.18 12.82 -2.49
C TYR A 131 -4.96 11.95 -1.26
N ALA A 132 -3.98 12.28 -0.42
CA ALA A 132 -3.68 11.55 0.81
C ALA A 132 -4.89 11.50 1.74
N THR A 133 -5.58 12.64 1.91
CA THR A 133 -6.76 12.72 2.78
C THR A 133 -7.91 11.89 2.22
N ARG A 134 -8.18 12.01 0.90
CA ARG A 134 -9.24 11.26 0.22
C ARG A 134 -9.01 9.76 0.24
N LEU A 135 -7.84 9.31 -0.20
CA LEU A 135 -7.47 7.89 -0.28
C LEU A 135 -7.38 7.24 1.10
N SER A 136 -6.97 7.99 2.13
CA SER A 136 -6.96 7.47 3.50
C SER A 136 -8.35 7.03 3.95
N MET A 137 -9.39 7.83 3.64
CA MET A 137 -10.78 7.53 4.00
C MET A 137 -11.42 6.50 3.06
N GLU A 138 -11.19 6.60 1.74
CA GLU A 138 -11.89 5.78 0.75
C GLU A 138 -11.28 4.38 0.59
N LEU A 139 -9.94 4.26 0.65
CA LEU A 139 -9.22 3.02 0.33
C LEU A 139 -8.55 2.42 1.57
N PHE A 140 -7.72 3.19 2.28
CA PHE A 140 -6.85 2.60 3.30
C PHE A 140 -7.57 2.17 4.58
N ASP A 141 -8.71 2.76 4.91
CA ASP A 141 -9.58 2.24 5.98
C ASP A 141 -10.14 0.86 5.60
N HIS A 142 -10.55 0.67 4.34
CA HIS A 142 -11.04 -0.61 3.84
C HIS A 142 -9.92 -1.67 3.80
N LEU A 143 -8.72 -1.32 3.31
CA LEU A 143 -7.58 -2.23 3.29
C LEU A 143 -7.15 -2.68 4.69
N ARG A 144 -7.19 -1.78 5.69
CA ARG A 144 -6.92 -2.12 7.09
C ARG A 144 -7.95 -3.08 7.67
N ALA A 145 -9.22 -2.89 7.33
CA ALA A 145 -10.28 -3.80 7.76
C ALA A 145 -10.13 -5.18 7.12
N HIS A 146 -9.78 -5.24 5.83
CA HIS A 146 -9.52 -6.50 5.13
C HIS A 146 -8.34 -7.27 5.75
N GLU A 147 -7.20 -6.62 5.98
CA GLU A 147 -6.04 -7.22 6.65
C GLU A 147 -6.39 -7.77 8.05
N ALA A 148 -7.16 -7.01 8.83
CA ALA A 148 -7.58 -7.45 10.16
C ALA A 148 -8.52 -8.65 10.10
N HIS A 149 -9.36 -8.74 9.07
CA HIS A 149 -10.24 -9.87 8.86
C HIS A 149 -9.46 -11.14 8.51
N GLU A 150 -8.56 -11.05 7.53
CA GLU A 150 -7.67 -12.16 7.12
C GLU A 150 -6.85 -12.68 8.33
N ALA A 151 -6.25 -11.76 9.09
CA ALA A 151 -5.47 -12.13 10.28
C ALA A 151 -6.33 -12.83 11.35
N ALA A 152 -7.58 -12.41 11.54
CA ALA A 152 -8.49 -13.03 12.49
C ALA A 152 -8.95 -14.42 12.02
N GLU A 153 -9.13 -14.62 10.71
CA GLU A 153 -9.43 -15.93 10.13
C GLU A 153 -8.26 -16.90 10.29
N GLU A 154 -7.03 -16.45 10.03
CA GLU A 154 -5.82 -17.22 10.30
C GLU A 154 -5.72 -17.58 11.79
N GLU A 155 -5.96 -16.62 12.69
CA GLU A 155 -5.94 -16.89 14.12
C GLU A 155 -7.00 -17.91 14.52
N CYS A 156 -8.23 -17.81 13.99
CA CYS A 156 -9.32 -18.73 14.35
C CYS A 156 -9.06 -20.16 13.87
N THR A 157 -8.36 -20.33 12.74
CA THR A 157 -7.99 -21.66 12.22
C THR A 157 -6.82 -22.26 12.97
N THR A 158 -5.90 -21.43 13.46
CA THR A 158 -4.70 -21.88 14.18
C THR A 158 -4.95 -22.07 15.67
N ALA A 159 -5.82 -21.27 16.29
CA ALA A 159 -6.10 -21.27 17.73
C ALA A 159 -6.49 -22.65 18.31
N PRO A 160 -7.30 -23.50 17.63
CA PRO A 160 -7.63 -24.84 18.12
C PRO A 160 -6.42 -25.78 18.25
N THR A 161 -5.31 -25.48 17.57
CA THR A 161 -4.08 -26.30 17.61
C THR A 161 -3.10 -25.86 18.71
N ARG A 162 -3.42 -24.79 19.45
CA ARG A 162 -2.56 -24.29 20.53
C ARG A 162 -2.66 -25.19 21.77
N VAL A 163 -1.53 -25.74 22.20
CA VAL A 163 -1.43 -26.52 23.45
C VAL A 163 -1.04 -25.59 24.60
N ASP A 164 -1.96 -25.40 25.56
CA ASP A 164 -1.71 -24.60 26.76
C ASP A 164 -1.14 -25.50 27.88
N PHE A 165 0.13 -25.28 28.25
CA PHE A 165 0.74 -25.92 29.42
C PHE A 165 0.61 -25.01 30.65
N PHE A 166 -0.09 -25.47 31.69
CA PHE A 166 -0.16 -24.78 32.98
C PHE A 166 0.67 -25.52 34.03
N THR A 167 1.49 -24.79 34.77
CA THR A 167 2.19 -25.31 35.95
C THR A 167 1.55 -24.72 37.20
N LEU A 168 0.86 -25.55 37.98
CA LEU A 168 0.26 -25.13 39.26
C LEU A 168 1.38 -25.13 40.32
N ALA A 169 1.88 -23.95 40.68
CA ALA A 169 2.77 -23.83 41.83
C ALA A 169 1.94 -24.00 43.10
N ARG A 170 2.23 -25.03 43.89
CA ARG A 170 1.61 -25.24 45.20
C ARG A 170 2.08 -24.09 46.10
N GLY A 171 1.15 -23.24 46.56
CA GLY A 171 1.43 -22.28 47.62
C GLY A 171 1.82 -23.05 48.88
N GLU A 172 3.09 -22.99 49.24
CA GLU A 172 3.55 -23.34 50.57
C GLU A 172 3.33 -22.09 51.42
N ASP A 173 2.20 -22.04 52.13
CA ASP A 173 1.99 -21.05 53.18
C ASP A 173 2.89 -21.43 54.39
N ALA A 174 3.61 -20.41 54.87
CA ALA A 174 4.63 -20.46 55.92
C ALA A 174 4.05 -20.65 57.34
#